data_AF-A0AA88T230-F1
#
_entry.id   AF-A0AA88T230-F1
#
_cell.length_a   1.000
_cell.length_b   1.000
_cell.length_c   1.000
_cell.angle_alpha   90.00
_cell.angle_beta   90.00
_cell.angle_gamma   90.00
#
_symmetry.space_group_name_H-M   'P 1'
#
loop_
_entity.id
_entity.type
_entity.pdbx_description
1 polymer ?
#
loop_
_entity_poly.entity_id
_entity_poly.type
_entity_poly.pdbx_seq_one_letter_code
_entity_poly.pdbx_strand_id
1 'polypeptide(L)'
;MEGTRRLTVWLGVGAFLFCVPSVYCFSVAAQDGTCEANGSVYYVGEWYFLDSEHCTQCECTAEGAVCARTECTALPAACIHVSHYPSDCCTRCERIGCEHRGQVYDLGQNFQPSECEQCTCDNDGIARCLVADCAPPACVNPVFQSGKCCPDCKDGPNCYVDDSRAQIIPGGEAVWVDSCTKCRCHDGQDAGYWEGNRVATCTHLPNCTISEGEN
;
A
#
# COMPACT_ATOMS: atom_id res chain seq x y z
N MET A 1 -25.15 31.62 74.63
CA MET A 1 -23.82 31.93 75.19
C MET A 1 -22.92 32.30 74.03
N GLU A 2 -22.18 33.37 74.25
CA GLU A 2 -21.19 34.09 73.43
C GLU A 2 -20.72 33.39 72.14
N GLY A 3 -20.62 34.04 70.98
CA GLY A 3 -20.17 35.41 70.72
C GLY A 3 -18.77 35.34 70.11
N THR A 4 -18.64 35.50 68.79
CA THR A 4 -17.34 35.84 68.18
C THR A 4 -17.55 36.65 66.89
N ARG A 5 -17.15 37.93 66.96
CA ARG A 5 -17.05 38.86 65.83
C ARG A 5 -15.88 38.46 64.93
N ARG A 6 -16.06 38.49 63.61
CA ARG A 6 -14.95 38.61 62.65
C ARG A 6 -15.15 39.84 61.77
N LEU A 7 -14.11 40.67 61.75
CA LEU A 7 -14.00 41.92 61.00
C LEU A 7 -13.87 41.67 59.49
N THR A 8 -14.65 42.45 58.74
CA THR A 8 -14.32 43.18 57.51
C THR A 8 -13.11 42.75 56.67
N VAL A 9 -13.36 42.44 55.39
CA VAL A 9 -12.70 43.13 54.26
C VAL A 9 -13.76 43.33 53.17
N TRP A 10 -14.19 44.58 52.98
CA TRP A 10 -14.91 45.00 51.79
C TRP A 10 -13.85 45.32 50.72
N LEU A 11 -13.76 44.51 49.67
CA LEU A 11 -13.15 44.94 48.42
C LEU A 11 -14.31 45.28 47.48
N GLY A 12 -14.76 46.52 47.61
CA GLY A 12 -15.77 47.10 46.74
C GLY A 12 -15.29 47.08 45.30
N VAL A 13 -16.12 46.55 44.42
CA VAL A 13 -16.06 46.81 42.98
C VAL A 13 -16.14 48.34 42.82
N GLY A 14 -15.02 48.96 42.48
CA GLY A 14 -14.92 50.40 42.29
C GLY A 14 -15.64 50.85 41.02
N ALA A 15 -16.97 50.83 41.02
CA ALA A 15 -17.77 51.55 40.04
C ALA A 15 -17.75 53.04 40.42
N PHE A 16 -16.89 53.83 39.78
CA PHE A 16 -16.92 55.29 39.91
C PHE A 16 -18.15 55.84 39.19
N LEU A 17 -19.27 55.89 39.92
CA LEU A 17 -20.50 56.59 39.53
C LEU A 17 -20.30 58.11 39.69
N PHE A 18 -19.99 58.80 38.60
CA PHE A 18 -20.16 60.25 38.52
C PHE A 18 -21.59 60.56 38.07
N CYS A 19 -22.47 60.86 39.03
CA CYS A 19 -23.81 61.39 38.75
C CYS A 19 -23.75 62.93 38.67
N VAL A 20 -23.85 63.49 37.46
CA VAL A 20 -24.21 64.90 37.24
C VAL A 20 -25.73 64.96 37.04
N PRO A 21 -26.47 65.90 37.65
CA PRO A 21 -27.94 65.86 37.66
C PRO A 21 -28.52 66.37 36.34
N SER A 22 -28.44 65.54 35.31
CA SER A 22 -29.37 65.44 34.19
C SER A 22 -28.76 64.53 33.12
N VAL A 23 -29.47 63.43 32.84
CA VAL A 23 -29.43 62.69 31.57
C VAL A 23 -28.20 61.78 31.35
N TYR A 24 -28.48 60.47 31.41
CA TYR A 24 -27.67 59.27 31.12
C TYR A 24 -26.49 58.95 32.06
N CYS A 25 -26.69 57.93 32.90
CA CYS A 25 -25.58 57.07 33.34
C CYS A 25 -25.08 56.30 32.11
N PHE A 26 -23.94 56.72 31.55
CA PHE A 26 -23.20 55.84 30.65
C PHE A 26 -22.31 54.95 31.51
N SER A 27 -22.58 53.65 31.50
CA SER A 27 -21.59 52.67 31.90
C SER A 27 -20.43 52.82 30.92
N VAL A 28 -19.31 53.41 31.35
CA VAL A 28 -18.04 53.15 30.67
C VAL A 28 -17.70 51.72 31.05
N ALA A 29 -18.19 50.76 30.26
CA ALA A 29 -17.59 49.45 30.25
C ALA A 29 -16.13 49.68 29.90
N ALA A 30 -15.23 49.48 30.85
CA ALA A 30 -13.83 49.32 30.50
C ALA A 30 -13.82 48.24 29.42
N GLN A 31 -13.38 48.60 28.21
CA GLN A 31 -12.97 47.60 27.23
C GLN A 31 -11.84 46.86 27.93
N ASP A 32 -12.16 45.70 28.49
CA ASP A 32 -11.16 44.84 29.07
C ASP A 32 -10.24 44.48 27.92
N GLY A 33 -8.99 44.95 27.98
CA GLY A 33 -7.97 44.76 26.96
C GLY A 33 -7.45 43.33 26.98
N THR A 34 -8.37 42.37 27.07
CA THR A 34 -8.10 40.97 27.28
C THR A 34 -9.00 40.12 26.39
N CYS A 35 -8.49 38.96 26.00
CA CYS A 35 -9.19 37.95 25.23
C CYS A 35 -9.26 36.67 26.06
N GLU A 36 -10.41 36.00 26.11
CA GLU A 36 -10.55 34.72 26.81
C GLU A 36 -10.63 33.56 25.80
N ALA A 37 -9.77 32.55 25.95
CA ALA A 37 -9.84 31.34 25.15
C ALA A 37 -9.38 30.10 25.94
N ASN A 38 -10.08 28.97 25.76
CA ASN A 38 -9.82 27.69 26.42
C ASN A 38 -9.63 27.78 27.96
N GLY A 39 -10.40 28.66 28.61
CA GLY A 39 -10.33 28.89 30.07
C GLY A 39 -9.12 29.72 30.54
N SER A 40 -8.37 30.32 29.60
CA SER A 40 -7.22 31.19 29.86
C SER A 40 -7.51 32.62 29.38
N VAL A 41 -6.91 33.61 30.05
CA VAL A 41 -7.03 35.05 29.73
C VAL A 41 -5.73 35.52 29.09
N TYR A 42 -5.84 36.21 27.96
CA TYR A 42 -4.75 36.74 27.15
C TYR A 42 -4.82 38.27 27.11
N TYR A 43 -3.70 38.95 27.09
CA TYR A 43 -3.61 40.41 27.03
C TYR A 43 -3.38 40.91 25.61
N VAL A 44 -3.72 42.17 25.33
CA VAL A 44 -3.44 42.80 24.02
C VAL A 44 -1.95 42.62 23.64
N GLY A 45 -1.71 42.07 22.45
CA GLY A 45 -0.40 41.75 21.90
C GLY A 45 0.07 40.31 22.13
N GLU A 46 -0.66 39.51 22.94
CA GLU A 46 -0.34 38.09 23.13
C GLU A 46 -0.87 37.20 22.00
N TRP A 47 -0.09 36.16 21.71
CA TRP A 47 -0.38 35.15 20.70
C TRP A 47 -0.69 33.82 21.37
N TYR A 48 -1.71 33.13 20.88
CA TYR A 48 -2.15 31.85 21.43
C TYR A 48 -2.78 30.93 20.39
N PHE A 49 -2.88 29.64 20.72
CA PHE A 49 -3.57 28.65 19.91
C PHE A 49 -4.88 28.26 20.57
N LEU A 50 -5.95 28.14 19.78
CA LEU A 50 -7.29 27.79 20.27
C LEU A 50 -7.46 26.29 20.54
N ASP A 51 -6.69 25.44 19.84
CA ASP A 51 -6.85 23.99 19.80
C ASP A 51 -5.56 23.26 20.17
N SER A 52 -5.68 21.98 20.56
CA SER A 52 -4.56 21.07 20.80
C SER A 52 -3.80 20.68 19.53
N GLU A 53 -4.39 20.99 18.37
CA GLU A 53 -3.85 20.72 17.05
C GLU A 53 -3.00 21.90 16.55
N HIS A 54 -2.81 22.97 17.34
CA HIS A 54 -1.95 24.12 17.01
C HIS A 54 -2.22 24.79 15.64
N CYS A 55 -3.37 24.56 15.02
CA CYS A 55 -3.66 25.01 13.65
C CYS A 55 -4.33 26.37 13.60
N THR A 56 -4.98 26.78 14.68
CA THR A 56 -5.65 28.07 14.76
C THR A 56 -4.87 28.97 15.69
N GLN A 57 -4.16 29.95 15.11
CA GLN A 57 -3.39 30.94 15.84
C GLN A 57 -4.17 32.25 15.93
N CYS A 58 -4.23 32.83 17.13
CA CYS A 58 -4.89 34.09 17.39
C CYS A 58 -3.92 35.10 18.00
N GLU A 59 -4.13 36.36 17.66
CA GLU A 59 -3.56 37.52 18.34
C GLU A 59 -4.67 38.25 19.09
N CYS A 60 -4.45 38.56 20.37
CA CYS A 60 -5.37 39.40 21.12
C CYS A 60 -5.14 40.88 20.77
N THR A 61 -6.14 41.53 20.19
CA THR A 61 -6.09 42.96 19.84
C THR A 61 -7.03 43.77 20.74
N ALA A 62 -6.91 45.10 20.70
CA ALA A 62 -7.83 45.99 21.42
C ALA A 62 -9.30 45.86 20.97
N GLU A 63 -9.53 45.30 19.78
CA GLU A 63 -10.87 45.07 19.21
C GLU A 63 -11.36 43.63 19.44
N GLY A 64 -10.53 42.77 20.05
CA GLY A 64 -10.80 41.35 20.30
C GLY A 64 -9.80 40.42 19.64
N ALA A 65 -10.07 39.11 19.71
CA ALA A 65 -9.21 38.09 19.14
C ALA A 65 -9.29 38.07 17.61
N VAL A 66 -8.13 38.20 16.94
CA VAL A 66 -8.00 38.04 15.49
C VAL A 66 -7.31 36.71 15.23
N CYS A 67 -8.03 35.78 14.61
CA CYS A 67 -7.56 34.40 14.42
C CYS A 67 -7.36 34.07 12.95
N ALA A 68 -6.31 33.30 12.67
CA ALA A 68 -6.03 32.71 11.38
C ALA A 68 -5.84 31.20 11.54
N ARG A 69 -6.43 30.43 10.62
CA ARG A 69 -6.25 28.98 10.57
C ARG A 69 -5.24 28.62 9.48
N THR A 70 -4.27 27.81 9.84
CA THR A 70 -3.31 27.22 8.90
C THR A 70 -3.97 26.02 8.21
N GLU A 71 -3.95 25.98 6.88
CA GLU A 71 -4.39 24.82 6.10
C GLU A 71 -3.19 23.90 5.81
N CYS A 72 -3.35 22.61 6.12
CA CYS A 72 -2.31 21.61 5.87
C CYS A 72 -2.32 21.15 4.42
N THR A 73 -1.13 21.05 3.83
CA THR A 73 -0.94 20.43 2.53
C THR A 73 -1.12 18.92 2.62
N ALA A 74 -1.71 18.31 1.61
CA ALA A 74 -1.74 16.85 1.49
C ALA A 74 -0.31 16.29 1.44
N LEU A 75 -0.10 15.16 2.11
CA LEU A 75 1.18 14.46 2.06
C LEU A 75 1.43 13.87 0.66
N PRO A 76 2.70 13.68 0.25
CA PRO A 76 3.02 13.00 -1.00
C PRO A 76 2.36 11.63 -1.08
N ALA A 77 1.91 11.21 -2.27
CA ALA A 77 1.32 9.89 -2.49
C ALA A 77 2.27 8.74 -2.09
N ALA A 78 3.56 8.97 -2.26
CA ALA A 78 4.63 8.04 -1.88
C ALA A 78 4.99 8.06 -0.39
N CYS A 79 4.23 8.73 0.48
CA CYS A 79 4.57 8.81 1.89
C CYS A 79 4.34 7.47 2.60
N ILE A 80 5.42 6.90 3.13
CA ILE A 80 5.42 5.61 3.84
C ILE A 80 5.58 5.76 5.35
N HIS A 81 5.97 6.95 5.82
CA HIS A 81 6.11 7.23 7.24
C HIS A 81 5.65 8.65 7.57
N VAL A 82 4.60 8.74 8.39
CA VAL A 82 3.97 9.99 8.80
C VAL A 82 4.24 10.24 10.28
N SER A 83 4.68 11.45 10.60
CA SER A 83 4.90 11.90 11.98
C SER A 83 3.96 13.05 12.32
N HIS A 84 3.53 13.09 13.58
CA HIS A 84 2.81 14.20 14.17
C HIS A 84 3.53 14.64 15.44
N TYR A 85 4.04 15.88 15.46
CA TYR A 85 4.72 16.42 16.62
C TYR A 85 3.75 17.24 17.47
N PRO A 86 3.83 17.20 18.82
CA PRO A 86 2.90 17.93 19.68
C PRO A 86 2.87 19.45 19.46
N SER A 87 3.91 20.03 18.86
CA SER A 87 4.01 21.46 18.56
C SER A 87 3.63 21.83 17.13
N ASP A 88 3.36 20.84 16.27
CA ASP A 88 3.07 21.08 14.86
C ASP A 88 1.57 21.10 14.60
N CYS A 89 1.14 21.99 13.71
CA CYS A 89 -0.23 21.96 13.18
C CYS A 89 -0.46 20.80 12.21
N CYS A 90 0.54 20.53 11.36
CA CYS A 90 0.39 19.60 10.26
C CYS A 90 1.30 18.38 10.46
N THR A 91 0.78 17.22 10.06
CA THR A 91 1.60 16.02 9.94
C THR A 91 2.67 16.21 8.87
N ARG A 92 3.81 15.54 9.08
CA ARG A 92 4.95 15.59 8.16
C ARG A 92 5.23 14.20 7.61
N CYS A 93 5.63 14.17 6.34
CA CYS A 93 6.15 12.95 5.74
C CYS A 93 7.65 12.85 6.04
N GLU A 94 8.06 11.86 6.82
CA GLU A 94 9.46 11.63 7.16
C GLU A 94 10.19 10.83 6.10
N ARG A 95 9.47 9.91 5.43
CA ARG A 95 10.04 9.01 4.42
C ARG A 95 9.07 8.75 3.28
N ILE A 96 9.64 8.69 2.09
CA ILE A 96 8.94 8.35 0.85
C ILE A 96 9.47 7.03 0.27
N GLY A 97 8.60 6.26 -0.37
CA GLY A 97 8.93 4.97 -0.94
C GLY A 97 7.68 4.20 -1.33
N CYS A 98 7.85 2.91 -1.54
CA CYS A 98 6.76 1.98 -1.82
C CYS A 98 6.81 0.85 -0.80
N GLU A 99 5.64 0.34 -0.41
CA GLU A 99 5.54 -0.91 0.32
C GLU A 99 5.14 -2.03 -0.64
N HIS A 100 5.88 -3.14 -0.62
CA HIS A 100 5.53 -4.35 -1.33
C HIS A 100 5.74 -5.57 -0.43
N ARG A 101 4.66 -6.33 -0.18
CA ARG A 101 4.63 -7.53 0.69
C ARG A 101 5.25 -7.30 2.09
N GLY A 102 4.96 -6.14 2.69
CA GLY A 102 5.46 -5.79 4.02
C GLY A 102 6.93 -5.36 4.07
N GLN A 103 7.60 -5.27 2.92
CA GLN A 103 8.93 -4.67 2.80
C GLN A 103 8.81 -3.28 2.16
N VAL A 104 9.66 -2.37 2.64
CA VAL A 104 9.71 -0.98 2.17
C VAL A 104 10.89 -0.81 1.24
N TYR A 105 10.64 -0.15 0.12
CA TYR A 105 11.63 0.15 -0.91
C TYR A 105 11.66 1.65 -1.18
N ASP A 106 12.85 2.17 -1.49
CA ASP A 106 13.02 3.58 -1.83
C ASP A 106 12.55 3.86 -3.27
N LEU A 107 12.16 5.11 -3.55
CA LEU A 107 11.71 5.49 -4.90
C LEU A 107 12.80 5.23 -5.94
N GLY A 108 12.41 4.66 -7.07
CA GLY A 108 13.30 4.23 -8.15
C GLY A 108 14.05 2.92 -7.88
N GLN A 109 13.90 2.31 -6.70
CA GLN A 109 14.58 1.06 -6.38
C GLN A 109 14.02 -0.09 -7.22
N ASN A 110 14.93 -0.83 -7.85
CA ASN A 110 14.63 -2.12 -8.48
C ASN A 110 14.86 -3.24 -7.46
N PHE A 111 13.92 -4.17 -7.38
CA PHE A 111 13.99 -5.32 -6.46
C PHE A 111 13.33 -6.55 -7.09
N GLN A 112 13.73 -7.73 -6.62
CA GLN A 112 13.29 -9.02 -7.15
C GLN A 112 12.76 -9.88 -6.00
N PRO A 113 11.44 -9.83 -5.70
CA PRO A 113 10.85 -10.62 -4.62
C PRO A 113 10.95 -12.13 -4.82
N SER A 114 11.03 -12.58 -6.08
CA SER A 114 11.19 -13.99 -6.44
C SER A 114 11.85 -14.12 -7.82
N GLU A 115 12.29 -15.33 -8.17
CA GLU A 115 12.84 -15.63 -9.50
C GLU A 115 11.89 -15.29 -10.65
N CYS A 116 10.58 -15.23 -10.37
CA CYS A 116 9.53 -14.94 -11.35
C CYS A 116 9.08 -13.49 -11.37
N GLU A 117 9.55 -12.63 -10.47
CA GLU A 117 8.96 -11.32 -10.26
C GLU A 117 10.02 -10.25 -10.13
N GLN A 118 9.99 -9.27 -11.02
CA GLN A 118 10.88 -8.12 -10.99
C GLN A 118 10.06 -6.85 -10.83
N CYS A 119 10.37 -6.06 -9.80
CA CYS A 119 9.63 -4.88 -9.43
C CYS A 119 10.51 -3.63 -9.44
N THR A 120 9.86 -2.49 -9.67
CA THR A 120 10.43 -1.16 -9.50
C THR A 120 9.49 -0.33 -8.62
N CYS A 121 10.01 0.33 -7.60
CA CYS A 121 9.25 1.30 -6.82
C CYS A 121 9.16 2.61 -7.62
N ASP A 122 7.97 2.95 -8.10
CA ASP A 122 7.74 4.13 -8.93
C ASP A 122 7.57 5.40 -8.06
N ASN A 123 7.70 6.58 -8.66
CA ASN A 123 7.70 7.86 -7.95
C ASN A 123 6.35 8.20 -7.28
N ASP A 124 5.28 7.54 -7.68
CA ASP A 124 3.95 7.67 -7.08
C ASP A 124 3.78 6.83 -5.80
N GLY A 125 4.80 6.08 -5.40
CA GLY A 125 4.76 5.19 -4.22
C GLY A 125 4.21 3.81 -4.52
N ILE A 126 4.00 3.46 -5.80
CA ILE A 126 3.46 2.17 -6.21
C ILE A 126 4.59 1.28 -6.70
N ALA A 127 4.69 0.08 -6.13
CA ALA A 127 5.55 -0.97 -6.66
C ALA A 127 4.95 -1.54 -7.95
N ARG A 128 5.66 -1.37 -9.07
CA ARG A 128 5.28 -1.90 -10.38
C ARG A 128 6.08 -3.17 -10.65
N CYS A 129 5.39 -4.29 -10.73
CA CYS A 129 6.01 -5.60 -10.87
C CYS A 129 5.67 -6.22 -12.23
N LEU A 130 6.70 -6.75 -12.88
CA LEU A 130 6.60 -7.65 -14.01
C LEU A 130 6.71 -9.08 -13.48
N VAL A 131 5.69 -9.88 -13.74
CA VAL A 131 5.68 -11.31 -13.39
C VAL A 131 5.92 -12.10 -14.67
N ALA A 132 6.89 -13.01 -14.62
CA ALA A 132 7.23 -13.88 -15.73
C ALA A 132 6.05 -14.81 -16.03
N ASP A 133 5.64 -14.85 -17.29
CA ASP A 133 4.69 -15.81 -17.82
C ASP A 133 5.46 -16.89 -18.57
N CYS A 134 5.44 -18.11 -18.04
CA CYS A 134 6.24 -19.20 -18.57
C CYS A 134 5.52 -19.83 -19.76
N ALA A 135 6.24 -19.97 -20.88
CA ALA A 135 5.74 -20.72 -22.02
C ALA A 135 5.38 -22.16 -21.59
N PRO A 136 4.27 -22.74 -22.10
CA PRO A 136 3.94 -24.13 -21.85
C PRO A 136 5.11 -25.05 -22.22
N PRO A 137 5.52 -25.95 -21.31
CA PRO A 137 6.64 -26.84 -21.59
C PRO A 137 6.34 -27.75 -22.78
N ALA A 138 7.34 -27.95 -23.64
CA ALA A 138 7.27 -28.86 -24.79
C ALA A 138 7.31 -30.36 -24.42
N CYS A 139 7.22 -30.68 -23.13
CA CYS A 139 7.29 -32.02 -22.57
C CYS A 139 6.20 -32.23 -21.52
N VAL A 140 5.92 -33.50 -21.21
CA VAL A 140 4.94 -33.87 -20.17
C VAL A 140 5.58 -34.11 -18.80
N ASN A 141 6.91 -34.10 -18.73
CA ASN A 141 7.72 -34.27 -17.52
C ASN A 141 8.70 -33.10 -17.24
N PRO A 142 8.22 -31.84 -17.24
CA PRO A 142 9.10 -30.69 -17.03
C PRO A 142 9.64 -30.64 -15.60
N VAL A 143 10.88 -30.16 -15.43
CA VAL A 143 11.58 -30.12 -14.14
C VAL A 143 11.76 -28.67 -13.68
N PHE A 144 11.26 -28.36 -12.49
CA PHE A 144 11.50 -27.10 -11.80
C PHE A 144 12.87 -27.13 -11.11
N GLN A 145 13.75 -26.21 -11.51
CA GLN A 145 15.06 -26.04 -10.87
C GLN A 145 14.98 -24.94 -9.82
N SER A 146 15.67 -25.15 -8.69
CA SER A 146 15.85 -24.10 -7.70
C SER A 146 16.54 -22.88 -8.32
N GLY A 147 16.07 -21.67 -8.00
CA GLY A 147 16.60 -20.42 -8.56
C GLY A 147 16.19 -20.14 -10.02
N LYS A 148 15.18 -20.85 -10.56
CA LYS A 148 14.58 -20.52 -11.85
C LYS A 148 13.08 -20.34 -11.70
N CYS A 149 12.53 -19.38 -12.43
CA CYS A 149 11.10 -19.20 -12.49
C CYS A 149 10.40 -20.33 -13.26
N CYS A 150 10.85 -20.55 -14.50
CA CYS A 150 10.18 -21.46 -15.42
C CYS A 150 10.78 -22.86 -15.39
N PRO A 151 9.96 -23.92 -15.56
CA PRO A 151 10.46 -25.27 -15.63
C PRO A 151 11.09 -25.54 -17.00
N ASP A 152 11.87 -26.62 -17.06
CA ASP A 152 12.70 -26.96 -18.21
C ASP A 152 12.53 -28.43 -18.59
N CYS A 153 12.59 -28.73 -19.89
CA CYS A 153 12.47 -30.08 -20.43
C CYS A 153 13.86 -30.67 -20.63
N LYS A 154 14.39 -31.35 -19.61
CA LYS A 154 15.78 -31.85 -19.60
C LYS A 154 16.10 -32.84 -20.73
N ASP A 155 15.12 -33.67 -21.08
CA ASP A 155 15.26 -34.69 -22.11
C ASP A 155 14.71 -34.22 -23.48
N GLY A 156 14.41 -32.93 -23.61
CA GLY A 156 13.79 -32.34 -24.81
C GLY A 156 12.28 -32.54 -24.88
N PRO A 157 11.66 -32.22 -26.04
CA PRO A 157 10.23 -32.39 -26.25
C PRO A 157 9.80 -33.85 -26.14
N ASN A 158 8.64 -34.10 -25.55
CA ASN A 158 8.07 -35.45 -25.44
C ASN A 158 6.57 -35.41 -25.17
N CYS A 159 5.90 -36.54 -25.36
CA CYS A 159 4.48 -36.66 -25.12
C CYS A 159 4.11 -38.08 -24.68
N TYR A 160 2.89 -38.25 -24.17
CA TYR A 160 2.37 -39.57 -23.81
C TYR A 160 1.99 -40.37 -25.06
N VAL A 161 2.13 -41.68 -25.01
CA VAL A 161 1.67 -42.57 -26.10
C VAL A 161 0.15 -42.45 -26.28
N ASP A 162 -0.58 -42.43 -25.18
CA ASP A 162 -2.04 -42.33 -25.12
C ASP A 162 -2.50 -41.59 -23.84
N ASP A 163 -3.81 -41.48 -23.64
CA ASP A 163 -4.41 -40.81 -22.48
C ASP A 163 -4.19 -41.54 -21.14
N SER A 164 -3.68 -42.78 -21.14
CA SER A 164 -3.34 -43.51 -19.90
C SER A 164 -2.16 -42.86 -19.17
N ARG A 165 -1.33 -42.10 -19.88
CA ARG A 165 -0.12 -41.43 -19.37
C ARG A 165 0.90 -42.40 -18.77
N ALA A 166 0.86 -43.67 -19.14
CA ALA A 166 1.76 -44.70 -18.63
C ALA A 166 3.15 -44.66 -19.30
N GLN A 167 3.21 -44.29 -20.58
CA GLN A 167 4.43 -44.30 -21.37
C GLN A 167 4.67 -42.96 -22.04
N ILE A 168 5.92 -42.49 -22.00
CA ILE A 168 6.39 -41.25 -22.62
C ILE A 168 7.35 -41.62 -23.75
N ILE A 169 7.22 -40.97 -24.90
CA ILE A 169 8.12 -41.12 -26.05
C ILE A 169 8.68 -39.75 -26.47
N PRO A 170 9.89 -39.69 -27.06
CA PRO A 170 10.50 -38.42 -27.49
C PRO A 170 9.71 -37.77 -28.62
N GLY A 171 9.78 -36.44 -28.69
CA GLY A 171 9.29 -35.63 -29.80
C GLY A 171 10.05 -35.87 -31.10
N GLY A 172 9.37 -35.75 -32.24
CA GLY A 172 9.99 -35.74 -33.56
C GLY A 172 9.65 -36.98 -34.37
N GLU A 173 10.63 -37.89 -34.54
CA GLU A 173 10.49 -39.07 -35.38
C GLU A 173 9.53 -40.12 -34.77
N ALA A 174 8.89 -40.91 -35.64
CA ALA A 174 7.95 -41.94 -35.23
C ALA A 174 8.69 -43.17 -34.68
N VAL A 175 8.34 -43.60 -33.47
CA VAL A 175 8.91 -44.74 -32.76
C VAL A 175 7.92 -45.90 -32.66
N TRP A 176 8.41 -47.13 -32.55
CA TRP A 176 7.59 -48.31 -32.26
C TRP A 176 7.39 -48.41 -30.74
N VAL A 177 6.13 -48.39 -30.29
CA VAL A 177 5.79 -48.58 -28.85
C VAL A 177 5.54 -50.04 -28.51
N ASP A 178 5.16 -50.82 -29.52
CA ASP A 178 5.05 -52.28 -29.51
C ASP A 178 5.32 -52.82 -30.94
N SER A 179 5.14 -54.12 -31.17
CA SER A 179 5.40 -54.77 -32.47
C SER A 179 4.41 -54.39 -33.59
N CYS A 180 3.28 -53.77 -33.25
CA CYS A 180 2.19 -53.43 -34.14
C CYS A 180 1.91 -51.92 -34.23
N THR A 181 2.33 -51.13 -33.25
CA THR A 181 1.94 -49.73 -33.10
C THR A 181 3.14 -48.81 -33.23
N LYS A 182 3.05 -47.89 -34.18
CA LYS A 182 4.04 -46.82 -34.39
C LYS A 182 3.45 -45.47 -34.03
N CYS A 183 4.10 -44.73 -33.15
CA CYS A 183 3.62 -43.46 -32.59
C CYS A 183 4.60 -42.32 -32.86
N ARG A 184 4.09 -41.10 -33.06
CA ARG A 184 4.88 -39.90 -33.24
C ARG A 184 4.41 -38.79 -32.32
N CYS A 185 5.33 -38.22 -31.55
CA CYS A 185 5.11 -36.97 -30.83
C CYS A 185 5.52 -35.77 -31.70
N HIS A 186 4.81 -34.66 -31.53
CA HIS A 186 5.22 -33.38 -32.10
C HIS A 186 6.47 -32.83 -31.38
N ASP A 187 7.33 -32.11 -32.10
CA ASP A 187 8.56 -31.48 -31.59
C ASP A 187 8.58 -29.95 -31.70
N GLY A 188 7.43 -29.34 -32.03
CA GLY A 188 7.29 -27.89 -32.19
C GLY A 188 7.60 -27.34 -33.59
N GLN A 189 8.03 -28.18 -34.54
CA GLN A 189 8.23 -27.77 -35.95
C GLN A 189 7.00 -28.00 -36.83
N ASP A 190 6.01 -28.74 -36.33
CA ASP A 190 4.80 -29.07 -37.08
C ASP A 190 3.84 -27.87 -37.17
N ALA A 191 3.46 -27.49 -38.39
CA ALA A 191 2.51 -26.41 -38.63
C ALA A 191 1.14 -26.72 -38.02
N GLY A 192 0.64 -25.82 -37.16
CA GLY A 192 -0.65 -26.00 -36.48
C GLY A 192 -0.57 -26.78 -35.17
N TYR A 193 0.62 -27.07 -34.63
CA TYR A 193 0.73 -27.53 -33.26
C TYR A 193 0.42 -26.38 -32.30
N TRP A 194 -0.76 -26.43 -31.66
CA TRP A 194 -1.11 -25.56 -30.55
C TRP A 194 -0.68 -26.19 -29.22
N GLU A 195 -0.28 -25.34 -28.28
CA GLU A 195 0.02 -25.67 -26.90
C GLU A 195 -1.12 -26.53 -26.31
N GLY A 196 -0.90 -27.84 -26.15
CA GLY A 196 -1.89 -28.70 -25.50
C GLY A 196 -1.97 -30.14 -26.00
N ASN A 197 -1.48 -30.48 -27.20
CA ASN A 197 -1.47 -31.88 -27.61
C ASN A 197 -0.30 -32.62 -26.93
N ARG A 198 -0.62 -33.26 -25.80
CA ARG A 198 0.29 -34.03 -24.96
C ARG A 198 0.26 -35.53 -25.27
N VAL A 199 -0.41 -35.92 -26.35
CA VAL A 199 -0.59 -37.32 -26.75
C VAL A 199 -0.07 -37.52 -28.17
N ALA A 200 0.59 -38.65 -28.40
CA ALA A 200 1.18 -39.01 -29.67
C ALA A 200 0.12 -39.34 -30.72
N THR A 201 0.47 -39.16 -31.99
CA THR A 201 -0.31 -39.72 -33.08
C THR A 201 0.19 -41.14 -33.37
N CYS A 202 -0.65 -42.14 -33.12
CA CYS A 202 -0.31 -43.56 -33.29
C CYS A 202 -1.02 -44.20 -34.48
N THR A 203 -0.30 -45.04 -35.22
CA THR A 203 -0.83 -45.87 -36.30
C THR A 203 -0.56 -47.32 -36.00
N HIS A 204 -1.63 -48.13 -35.96
CA HIS A 204 -1.56 -49.57 -35.82
C HIS A 204 -1.41 -50.23 -37.19
N LEU A 205 -0.48 -51.17 -37.33
CA LEU A 205 -0.27 -51.93 -38.56
C LEU A 205 -1.52 -52.77 -38.90
N PRO A 206 -2.04 -52.70 -40.14
CA PRO A 206 -3.18 -53.52 -40.54
C PRO A 206 -2.81 -55.00 -40.51
N ASN A 207 -3.71 -55.83 -39.96
CA ASN A 207 -3.52 -57.28 -39.76
C ASN A 207 -2.34 -57.67 -38.85
N CYS A 208 -1.82 -56.74 -38.05
CA CYS A 208 -0.87 -57.06 -37.00
C CYS A 208 -1.62 -57.55 -35.76
N THR A 209 -1.19 -58.67 -35.20
CA THR A 209 -1.68 -59.18 -33.92
C THR A 209 -0.51 -59.15 -32.96
N ILE A 210 -0.66 -58.49 -31.82
CA ILE A 210 0.32 -58.57 -30.74
C ILE A 210 0.35 -60.03 -30.30
N SER A 211 1.43 -60.73 -30.63
CA SER A 211 1.67 -62.06 -30.09
C SER A 211 1.91 -61.89 -28.59
N GLU A 212 0.94 -62.24 -27.75
CA GLU A 212 1.12 -62.33 -26.31
C GLU A 212 2.27 -63.31 -26.03
N GLY A 213 3.46 -62.78 -25.76
CA GLY A 213 4.64 -63.62 -25.62
C GLY A 213 5.98 -62.89 -25.62
N GLU A 214 6.17 -61.92 -24.72
CA GLU A 214 7.46 -61.78 -24.06
C GLU A 214 7.24 -61.15 -22.68
N ASN A 215 7.59 -61.94 -21.66
CA ASN A 215 7.39 -61.73 -20.24
C ASN A 215 8.69 -61.22 -19.63
#